data_AF-A0AAV7LGN8-F1
#
_entry.id   AF-A0AAV7LGN8-F1
#
_cell.length_a   1.000
_cell.length_b   1.000
_cell.length_c   1.000
_cell.angle_alpha   90.00
_cell.angle_beta   90.00
_cell.angle_gamma   90.00
#
_symmetry.space_group_name_H-M   'P 1'
#
loop_
_entity.id
_entity.type
_entity.pdbx_description
1 polymer ?
#
loop_
_entity_poly.entity_id
_entity_poly.type
_entity_poly.pdbx_seq_one_letter_code
_entity_poly.pdbx_strand_id
1 'polypeptide(L)'
;MLEGLPQKKTEDYIAFDIECTQETGVHQPNYIYAHQLTADENWEFEGRSCVNDFLNMLMQPKYYEYTMLAHNSKAYNLFFILQDLIHEKMALELITQGSKLMLLKVVPFEIRFTDTLNFLTMKLSKLPKAFGFEGCKGYFLHFFNRCANQNYIGPMPPPNSYGIEYRMPSEKESFLQWYDENRENQFNFQSEFKAYCQADVMML
;
A
#
# COMPACT_ATOMS: atom_id res chain seq x y z
N MET A 1 -8.12 44.47 -13.84
CA MET A 1 -8.87 43.24 -14.16
C MET A 1 -7.97 42.04 -13.90
N LEU A 2 -7.87 41.61 -12.65
CA LEU A 2 -7.31 40.33 -12.24
C LEU A 2 -7.99 39.97 -10.91
N GLU A 3 -9.31 39.78 -10.94
CA GLU A 3 -10.07 39.21 -9.82
C GLU A 3 -10.87 38.03 -10.38
N GLY A 4 -10.74 36.86 -9.75
CA GLY A 4 -11.57 35.70 -10.04
C GLY A 4 -10.89 34.48 -10.66
N LEU A 5 -9.55 34.34 -10.60
CA LEU A 5 -9.00 32.99 -10.76
C LEU A 5 -9.32 32.21 -9.48
N PRO A 6 -10.00 31.05 -9.54
CA PRO A 6 -10.18 30.21 -8.36
C PRO A 6 -8.80 29.96 -7.78
N GLN A 7 -8.64 30.25 -6.49
CA GLN A 7 -7.41 29.97 -5.76
C GLN A 7 -7.16 28.47 -5.95
N LYS A 8 -6.12 28.13 -6.72
CA LYS A 8 -5.79 26.75 -7.07
C LYS A 8 -5.78 25.97 -5.75
N LYS A 9 -6.72 25.04 -5.56
CA LYS A 9 -6.64 24.10 -4.44
C LYS A 9 -5.24 23.50 -4.53
N THR A 10 -4.49 23.59 -3.43
CA THR A 10 -3.23 22.87 -3.31
C THR A 10 -3.49 21.42 -3.71
N GLU A 11 -2.63 20.85 -4.56
CA GLU A 11 -2.75 19.44 -4.90
C GLU A 11 -2.75 18.64 -3.60
N ASP A 12 -3.81 17.86 -3.39
CA ASP A 12 -3.93 17.01 -2.22
C ASP A 12 -3.47 15.60 -2.58
N TYR A 13 -2.82 14.97 -1.61
CA TYR A 13 -2.15 13.69 -1.77
C TYR A 13 -2.76 12.68 -0.81
N ILE A 14 -3.03 11.48 -1.32
CA ILE A 14 -3.42 10.32 -0.51
C ILE A 14 -2.37 9.24 -0.73
N ALA A 15 -1.64 8.91 0.33
CA ALA A 15 -0.77 7.74 0.34
C ALA A 15 -1.63 6.48 0.55
N PHE A 16 -1.29 5.38 -0.12
CA PHE A 16 -1.98 4.11 0.08
C PHE A 16 -1.05 2.92 -0.15
N ASP A 17 -1.44 1.78 0.40
CA ASP A 17 -0.82 0.50 0.10
C ASP A 17 -1.86 -0.61 -0.02
N ILE A 18 -1.52 -1.66 -0.75
CA ILE A 18 -2.39 -2.80 -1.01
C ILE A 18 -1.70 -4.07 -0.50
N GLU A 19 -2.38 -4.74 0.42
CA GLU A 19 -1.98 -6.08 0.81
C GLU A 19 -2.79 -7.15 0.09
N CYS A 20 -2.09 -8.23 -0.26
CA CYS A 20 -2.63 -9.32 -1.04
C CYS A 20 -2.50 -10.65 -0.31
N THR A 21 -3.52 -11.50 -0.45
CA THR A 21 -3.35 -12.94 -0.28
C THR A 21 -2.70 -13.53 -1.53
N GLN A 22 -1.91 -14.59 -1.35
CA GLN A 22 -1.27 -15.34 -2.42
C GLN A 22 -1.53 -16.85 -2.31
N GLU A 23 -2.60 -17.24 -1.61
CA GLU A 23 -2.97 -18.64 -1.32
C GLU A 23 -3.15 -19.49 -2.59
N THR A 24 -3.55 -18.88 -3.70
CA THR A 24 -3.77 -19.56 -4.98
C THR A 24 -2.55 -19.53 -5.91
N GLY A 25 -1.43 -18.95 -5.46
CA GLY A 25 -0.28 -18.63 -6.31
C GLY A 25 -0.45 -17.37 -7.16
N VAL A 26 -1.62 -16.71 -7.07
CA VAL A 26 -1.90 -15.41 -7.67
C VAL A 26 -2.15 -14.41 -6.56
N HIS A 27 -1.58 -13.22 -6.67
CA HIS A 27 -1.79 -12.14 -5.71
C HIS A 27 -3.20 -11.58 -5.90
N GLN A 28 -3.99 -11.57 -4.83
CA GLN A 28 -5.34 -11.04 -4.80
C GLN A 28 -5.44 -10.02 -3.68
N PRO A 29 -5.76 -8.75 -3.99
CA PRO A 29 -5.98 -7.72 -2.98
C PRO A 29 -7.03 -8.17 -1.96
N ASN A 30 -6.71 -7.99 -0.68
CA ASN A 30 -7.64 -8.26 0.40
C ASN A 30 -7.64 -7.20 1.51
N TYR A 31 -6.75 -6.20 1.41
CA TYR A 31 -6.75 -5.03 2.28
C TYR A 31 -6.11 -3.83 1.59
N ILE A 32 -6.68 -2.65 1.82
CA ILE A 32 -6.09 -1.37 1.44
C ILE A 32 -6.18 -0.46 2.66
N TYR A 33 -5.06 0.19 2.97
CA TYR A 33 -5.04 1.34 3.85
C TYR A 33 -4.68 2.58 3.04
N ALA A 34 -5.35 3.70 3.30
CA ALA A 34 -5.09 4.97 2.66
C ALA A 34 -5.11 6.12 3.68
N HIS A 35 -4.23 7.10 3.50
CA HIS A 35 -4.05 8.24 4.38
C HIS A 35 -3.85 9.55 3.59
N GLN A 36 -4.61 10.59 3.94
CA GLN A 36 -4.47 11.91 3.34
C GLN A 36 -3.42 12.74 4.07
N LEU A 37 -2.40 13.18 3.34
CA LEU A 37 -1.22 13.82 3.92
C LEU A 37 -1.50 15.19 4.56
N THR A 38 -2.58 15.87 4.15
CA THR A 38 -2.88 17.26 4.57
C THR A 38 -3.95 17.38 5.65
N ALA A 39 -4.85 16.40 5.76
CA ALA A 39 -6.05 16.49 6.59
C ALA A 39 -6.10 15.42 7.71
N ASP A 40 -5.09 14.55 7.79
CA ASP A 40 -5.02 13.43 8.75
C ASP A 40 -6.23 12.48 8.66
N GLU A 41 -6.91 12.45 7.50
CA GLU A 41 -7.99 11.53 7.20
C GLU A 41 -7.42 10.18 6.74
N ASN A 42 -8.06 9.07 7.12
CA ASN A 42 -7.68 7.73 6.72
C ASN A 42 -8.88 6.87 6.35
N TRP A 43 -8.61 5.85 5.54
CA TRP A 43 -9.61 4.89 5.06
C TRP A 43 -9.04 3.48 5.06
N GLU A 44 -9.90 2.52 5.37
CA GLU A 44 -9.58 1.10 5.31
C GLU A 44 -10.62 0.37 4.45
N PHE A 45 -10.15 -0.51 3.58
CA PHE A 45 -11.00 -1.33 2.73
C PHE A 45 -10.59 -2.79 2.84
N GLU A 46 -11.51 -3.67 3.20
CA GLU A 46 -11.24 -5.07 3.53
C GLU A 46 -11.93 -6.03 2.57
N GLY A 47 -11.31 -7.19 2.37
CA GLY A 47 -11.89 -8.27 1.57
C GLY A 47 -11.65 -8.10 0.07
N ARG A 48 -12.29 -8.96 -0.72
CA ARG A 48 -12.02 -9.10 -2.17
C ARG A 48 -12.47 -7.89 -3.00
N SER A 49 -13.35 -7.05 -2.45
CA SER A 49 -13.82 -5.82 -3.09
C SER A 49 -12.98 -4.60 -2.74
N CYS A 50 -11.91 -4.73 -1.94
CA CYS A 50 -11.20 -3.58 -1.38
C CYS A 50 -10.73 -2.56 -2.44
N VAL A 51 -10.29 -3.03 -3.62
CA VAL A 51 -9.91 -2.16 -4.75
C VAL A 51 -11.11 -1.39 -5.29
N ASN A 52 -12.23 -2.08 -5.54
CA ASN A 52 -13.47 -1.46 -6.02
C ASN A 52 -14.03 -0.45 -5.00
N ASP A 53 -14.04 -0.81 -3.71
CA ASP A 53 -14.52 0.05 -2.63
C ASP A 53 -13.65 1.31 -2.49
N PHE A 54 -12.33 1.17 -2.60
CA PHE A 54 -11.38 2.28 -2.63
C PHE A 54 -11.63 3.20 -3.83
N LEU A 55 -11.80 2.64 -5.02
CA LEU A 55 -12.10 3.40 -6.22
C LEU A 55 -13.45 4.14 -6.12
N ASN A 56 -14.50 3.49 -5.61
CA ASN A 56 -15.80 4.11 -5.38
C ASN A 56 -15.73 5.28 -4.39
N MET A 57 -14.88 5.19 -3.37
CA MET A 57 -14.61 6.30 -2.47
C MET A 57 -13.99 7.48 -3.23
N LEU A 58 -12.98 7.23 -4.07
CA LEU A 58 -12.28 8.25 -4.84
C LEU A 58 -13.13 8.89 -5.95
N MET A 59 -14.11 8.18 -6.51
CA MET A 59 -14.98 8.66 -7.59
C MET A 59 -16.08 9.64 -7.11
N GLN A 60 -15.70 10.57 -6.24
CA GLN A 60 -16.55 11.62 -5.72
C GLN A 60 -15.99 13.00 -6.09
N PRO A 61 -16.83 14.02 -6.36
CA PRO A 61 -16.38 15.35 -6.74
C PRO A 61 -15.38 16.00 -5.77
N LYS A 62 -15.40 15.60 -4.49
CA LYS A 62 -14.49 16.13 -3.47
C LYS A 62 -13.02 15.74 -3.70
N TYR A 63 -12.74 14.64 -4.41
CA TYR A 63 -11.40 14.14 -4.71
C TYR A 63 -10.92 14.50 -6.13
N TYR A 64 -11.62 15.39 -6.82
CA TYR A 64 -11.21 15.86 -8.15
C TYR A 64 -9.78 16.42 -8.11
N GLU A 65 -8.94 16.04 -9.08
CA GLU A 65 -7.51 16.40 -9.20
C GLU A 65 -6.55 15.83 -8.13
N TYR A 66 -7.03 14.98 -7.22
CA TYR A 66 -6.17 14.38 -6.18
C TYR A 66 -5.11 13.44 -6.77
N THR A 67 -3.97 13.33 -6.08
CA THR A 67 -2.87 12.43 -6.46
C THR A 67 -2.69 11.32 -5.42
N MET A 68 -2.86 10.08 -5.86
CA MET A 68 -2.64 8.87 -5.09
C MET A 68 -1.17 8.45 -5.18
N LEU A 69 -0.56 8.19 -4.03
CA LEU A 69 0.85 7.84 -3.88
C LEU A 69 0.96 6.42 -3.31
N ALA A 70 1.70 5.55 -3.96
CA ALA A 70 2.05 4.25 -3.41
C ALA A 70 3.49 3.90 -3.75
N HIS A 71 4.17 3.18 -2.85
CA HIS A 71 5.60 2.90 -3.01
C HIS A 71 5.85 1.64 -3.84
N ASN A 72 6.72 1.75 -4.85
CA ASN A 72 6.96 0.72 -5.87
C ASN A 72 5.69 0.26 -6.61
N SER A 73 4.68 1.13 -6.68
CA SER A 73 3.36 0.80 -7.23
C SER A 73 3.39 0.57 -8.74
N LYS A 74 4.38 1.15 -9.46
CA LYS A 74 4.54 1.02 -10.92
C LYS A 74 4.77 -0.41 -11.40
N ALA A 75 5.23 -1.27 -10.50
CA ALA A 75 5.52 -2.67 -10.78
C ALA A 75 4.56 -3.62 -10.06
N TYR A 76 3.60 -3.10 -9.28
CA TYR A 76 2.76 -3.90 -8.39
C TYR A 76 1.36 -3.28 -8.20
N ASN A 77 1.14 -2.44 -7.17
CA ASN A 77 -0.20 -1.94 -6.79
C ASN A 77 -1.04 -1.38 -7.95
N LEU A 78 -0.42 -0.61 -8.86
CA LEU A 78 -1.17 0.05 -9.93
C LEU A 78 -1.78 -0.92 -10.95
N PHE A 79 -1.33 -2.17 -11.03
CA PHE A 79 -1.94 -3.16 -11.91
C PHE A 79 -3.31 -3.61 -11.43
N PHE A 80 -3.52 -3.70 -10.12
CA PHE A 80 -4.84 -4.00 -9.55
C PHE A 80 -5.82 -2.84 -9.80
N ILE A 81 -5.35 -1.61 -9.60
CA ILE A 81 -6.12 -0.39 -9.87
C ILE A 81 -6.48 -0.30 -11.36
N LEU A 82 -5.51 -0.52 -12.25
CA LEU A 82 -5.72 -0.50 -13.69
C LEU A 82 -6.73 -1.57 -14.13
N GLN A 83 -6.64 -2.79 -13.58
CA GLN A 83 -7.53 -3.89 -13.91
C GLN A 83 -8.99 -3.53 -13.62
N ASP A 84 -9.29 -3.02 -12.42
CA ASP A 84 -10.66 -2.65 -12.04
C ASP A 84 -11.18 -1.47 -12.88
N LEU A 85 -10.35 -0.45 -13.13
CA LEU A 85 -10.75 0.69 -13.96
C LEU A 85 -11.04 0.29 -15.42
N ILE A 86 -10.30 -0.68 -15.98
CA ILE A 86 -10.57 -1.22 -17.31
C ILE A 86 -11.90 -1.99 -17.32
N HIS A 87 -12.18 -2.80 -16.30
CA HIS A 87 -13.45 -3.51 -16.18
C HIS A 87 -14.64 -2.54 -16.12
N GLU A 88 -14.49 -1.43 -15.40
CA GLU A 88 -15.48 -0.34 -15.32
C GLU A 88 -15.52 0.57 -16.56
N LYS A 89 -14.70 0.28 -17.59
CA LYS A 89 -14.64 1.03 -18.86
C LYS A 89 -14.33 2.52 -18.67
N MET A 90 -13.50 2.84 -17.69
CA MET A 90 -13.10 4.21 -17.37
C MET A 90 -12.21 4.78 -18.48
N ALA A 91 -12.30 6.08 -18.73
CA ALA A 91 -11.38 6.78 -19.63
C ALA A 91 -10.06 7.05 -18.89
N LEU A 92 -8.95 6.52 -19.44
CA LEU A 92 -7.64 6.50 -18.78
C LEU A 92 -6.55 7.11 -19.65
N GLU A 93 -5.59 7.78 -19.02
CA GLU A 93 -4.31 8.18 -19.61
C GLU A 93 -3.16 7.51 -18.86
N LEU A 94 -2.25 6.85 -19.57
CA LEU A 94 -1.17 6.06 -19.01
C LEU A 94 0.19 6.60 -19.43
N ILE A 95 1.14 6.67 -18.49
CA ILE A 95 2.57 6.84 -18.80
C ILE A 95 3.29 5.57 -18.37
N THR A 96 4.03 4.94 -19.29
CA THR A 96 4.75 3.69 -19.03
C THR A 96 6.23 3.81 -19.34
N GLN A 97 7.03 2.97 -18.67
CA GLN A 97 8.43 2.74 -19.01
C GLN A 97 8.65 1.22 -19.13
N GLY A 98 8.59 0.72 -20.37
CA GLY A 98 8.52 -0.72 -20.60
C GLY A 98 7.26 -1.29 -19.93
N SER A 99 7.44 -2.32 -19.09
CA SER A 99 6.34 -2.96 -18.36
C SER A 99 5.95 -2.24 -17.06
N LYS A 100 6.48 -1.05 -16.78
CA LYS A 100 6.19 -0.32 -15.53
C LYS A 100 5.18 0.79 -15.80
N LEU A 101 4.14 0.88 -14.97
CA LEU A 101 3.12 1.93 -15.04
C LEU A 101 3.57 3.14 -14.20
N MET A 102 4.19 4.12 -14.85
CA MET A 102 4.78 5.28 -14.16
C MET A 102 3.72 6.24 -13.63
N LEU A 103 2.63 6.40 -14.39
CA LEU A 103 1.46 7.21 -14.05
C LEU A 103 0.22 6.55 -14.64
N LEU A 104 -0.87 6.55 -13.87
CA LEU A 104 -2.22 6.20 -14.30
C LEU A 104 -3.15 7.35 -13.94
N LYS A 105 -3.82 7.95 -14.93
CA LYS A 105 -4.78 9.03 -14.71
C LYS A 105 -6.18 8.58 -15.09
N VAL A 106 -7.14 8.84 -14.20
CA VAL A 106 -8.57 8.62 -14.40
C VAL A 106 -9.18 9.93 -14.90
N VAL A 107 -9.35 10.04 -16.21
CA VAL A 107 -9.66 11.32 -16.89
C VAL A 107 -10.93 12.00 -16.37
N PRO A 108 -12.07 11.32 -16.16
CA PRO A 108 -13.31 11.99 -15.72
C PRO A 108 -13.21 12.67 -14.34
N PHE A 109 -12.24 12.26 -13.51
CA PHE A 109 -12.04 12.77 -12.16
C PHE A 109 -10.74 13.57 -12.01
N GLU A 110 -9.91 13.64 -13.07
CA GLU A 110 -8.54 14.17 -13.03
C GLU A 110 -7.66 13.56 -11.92
N ILE A 111 -8.03 12.37 -11.42
CA ILE A 111 -7.29 11.66 -10.37
C ILE A 111 -6.06 11.00 -10.97
N ARG A 112 -4.91 11.14 -10.30
CA ARG A 112 -3.63 10.58 -10.72
C ARG A 112 -3.17 9.54 -9.72
N PHE A 113 -2.68 8.40 -10.19
CA PHE A 113 -1.95 7.43 -9.39
C PHE A 113 -0.50 7.41 -9.86
N THR A 114 0.44 7.56 -8.92
CA THR A 114 1.88 7.57 -9.23
C THR A 114 2.69 6.78 -8.22
N ASP A 115 3.86 6.33 -8.65
CA ASP A 115 4.79 5.58 -7.84
C ASP A 115 5.81 6.49 -7.17
N THR A 116 5.89 6.43 -5.85
CA THR A 116 6.85 7.22 -5.09
C THR A 116 8.30 6.81 -5.29
N LEU A 117 8.56 5.56 -5.72
CA LEU A 117 9.90 5.10 -6.11
C LEU A 117 10.44 5.84 -7.35
N ASN A 118 9.61 6.63 -8.06
CA ASN A 118 10.08 7.52 -9.13
C ASN A 118 10.93 8.70 -8.61
N PHE A 119 10.78 9.06 -7.33
CA PHE A 119 11.49 10.17 -6.69
C PHE A 119 12.15 9.78 -5.36
N LEU A 120 11.61 8.79 -4.64
CA LEU A 120 12.21 8.13 -3.46
C LEU A 120 12.86 6.81 -3.89
N THR A 121 14.02 6.88 -4.53
CA THR A 121 14.69 5.75 -5.22
C THR A 121 15.35 4.71 -4.30
N MET A 122 14.70 4.35 -3.19
CA MET A 122 15.16 3.34 -2.23
C MET A 122 13.99 2.53 -1.70
N LYS A 123 14.26 1.35 -1.11
CA LYS A 123 13.24 0.56 -0.41
C LYS A 123 12.61 1.40 0.72
N LEU A 124 11.29 1.29 0.92
CA LEU A 124 10.56 1.92 2.02
C LEU A 124 11.26 1.75 3.39
N SER A 125 11.68 0.52 3.71
CA SER A 125 12.44 0.18 4.94
C SER A 125 13.73 0.99 5.18
N LYS A 126 14.29 1.65 4.15
CA LYS A 126 15.50 2.47 4.27
C LYS A 126 15.21 3.95 4.52
N LEU A 127 13.97 4.40 4.33
CA LEU A 127 13.58 5.80 4.53
C LEU A 127 13.86 6.28 5.96
N PRO A 128 13.51 5.55 7.04
CA PRO A 128 13.73 6.04 8.40
C PRO A 128 15.19 6.41 8.66
N LYS A 129 16.12 5.51 8.27
CA LYS A 129 17.55 5.75 8.37
C LYS A 129 18.04 6.90 7.49
N ALA A 130 17.50 7.03 6.27
CA ALA A 130 17.90 8.09 5.33
C ALA A 130 17.44 9.48 5.79
N PHE A 131 16.29 9.58 6.44
CA PHE A 131 15.68 10.82 6.90
C PHE A 131 15.91 11.12 8.39
N GLY A 132 16.55 10.20 9.13
CA GLY A 132 16.94 10.40 10.53
C GLY A 132 15.81 10.21 11.54
N PHE A 133 14.79 9.41 11.22
CA PHE A 133 13.73 9.02 12.15
C PHE A 133 13.77 7.53 12.47
N GLU A 134 13.21 7.13 13.61
CA GLU A 134 13.15 5.72 14.00
C GLU A 134 12.11 4.98 13.15
N GLY A 135 12.48 3.82 12.62
CA GLY A 135 11.56 2.97 11.88
C GLY A 135 10.77 2.10 12.84
N CYS A 136 9.44 2.19 12.81
CA CYS A 136 8.54 1.41 13.68
C CYS A 136 8.08 0.09 13.05
N LYS A 137 8.76 -0.38 12.00
CA LYS A 137 8.23 -1.42 11.11
C LYS A 137 8.63 -2.83 11.55
N GLY A 138 7.64 -3.70 11.74
CA GLY A 138 7.83 -5.15 11.94
C GLY A 138 8.10 -5.92 10.64
N TYR A 139 7.88 -7.24 10.65
CA TYR A 139 8.04 -8.10 9.46
C TYR A 139 6.69 -8.59 8.95
N PHE A 140 6.47 -8.49 7.64
CA PHE A 140 5.22 -8.95 7.03
C PHE A 140 5.14 -10.47 6.90
N LEU A 141 3.94 -11.00 7.11
CA LEU A 141 3.63 -12.42 6.99
C LEU A 141 3.06 -12.79 5.63
N HIS A 142 3.89 -12.68 4.58
CA HIS A 142 3.47 -12.92 3.20
C HIS A 142 2.69 -14.23 3.00
N PHE A 143 3.07 -15.32 3.67
CA PHE A 143 2.46 -16.63 3.49
C PHE A 143 1.39 -16.97 4.54
N PHE A 144 1.17 -16.10 5.52
CA PHE A 144 0.15 -16.27 6.56
C PHE A 144 -1.16 -15.55 6.23
N ASN A 145 -1.13 -14.55 5.33
CA ASN A 145 -2.33 -13.88 4.82
C ASN A 145 -3.17 -14.83 3.94
N ARG A 146 -4.01 -15.64 4.61
CA ARG A 146 -4.88 -16.65 4.01
C ARG A 146 -6.28 -16.52 4.59
N CYS A 147 -7.30 -17.01 3.86
CA CYS A 147 -8.67 -16.99 4.37
C CYS A 147 -8.81 -17.75 5.70
N ALA A 148 -8.12 -18.88 5.83
CA ALA A 148 -8.14 -19.70 7.05
C ALA A 148 -7.56 -19.00 8.30
N ASN A 149 -6.67 -18.02 8.10
CA ASN A 149 -5.95 -17.36 9.19
C ASN A 149 -6.53 -15.99 9.55
N GLN A 150 -7.58 -15.52 8.86
CA GLN A 150 -8.10 -14.16 9.06
C GLN A 150 -8.58 -13.90 10.49
N ASN A 151 -8.98 -14.92 11.26
CA ASN A 151 -9.40 -14.77 12.66
C ASN A 151 -8.39 -15.39 13.64
N TYR A 152 -7.13 -15.58 13.21
CA TYR A 152 -6.11 -16.25 14.01
C TYR A 152 -5.70 -15.38 15.21
N ILE A 153 -5.86 -15.96 16.41
CA ILE A 153 -5.29 -15.47 17.65
C ILE A 153 -4.60 -16.64 18.33
N GLY A 154 -3.28 -16.56 18.52
CA GLY A 154 -2.50 -17.70 19.00
C GLY A 154 -1.01 -17.41 19.11
N PRO A 155 -0.17 -18.45 19.15
CA PRO A 155 1.29 -18.30 19.11
C PRO A 155 1.80 -17.58 17.85
N MET A 156 3.02 -17.07 17.90
CA MET A 156 3.65 -16.44 16.75
C MET A 156 3.76 -17.42 15.56
N PRO A 157 3.42 -17.01 14.33
CA PRO A 157 3.55 -17.86 13.15
C PRO A 157 4.99 -18.28 12.91
N PRO A 158 5.25 -19.47 12.34
CA PRO A 158 6.60 -19.94 12.11
C PRO A 158 7.38 -19.04 11.14
N PRO A 159 8.72 -18.99 11.21
CA PRO A 159 9.55 -18.13 10.35
C PRO A 159 9.26 -18.23 8.84
N ASN A 160 8.93 -19.42 8.35
CA ASN A 160 8.60 -19.64 6.93
C ASN A 160 7.38 -18.83 6.48
N SER A 161 6.47 -18.47 7.39
CA SER A 161 5.31 -17.62 7.10
C SER A 161 5.68 -16.19 6.67
N TYR A 162 6.88 -15.72 7.01
CA TYR A 162 7.40 -14.38 6.69
C TYR A 162 8.20 -14.33 5.38
N GLY A 163 8.34 -15.48 4.70
CA GLY A 163 9.11 -15.58 3.46
C GLY A 163 10.59 -15.32 3.64
N ILE A 164 11.13 -15.67 4.81
CA ILE A 164 12.54 -15.45 5.16
C ILE A 164 13.49 -16.04 4.13
N GLU A 165 13.12 -17.14 3.46
CA GLU A 165 13.97 -17.87 2.51
C GLU A 165 14.46 -16.98 1.37
N TYR A 166 13.64 -16.01 0.94
CA TYR A 166 13.91 -15.08 -0.15
C TYR A 166 14.67 -13.81 0.26
N ARG A 167 14.99 -13.65 1.56
CA ARG A 167 15.71 -12.47 2.08
C ARG A 167 17.23 -12.67 2.03
N MET A 168 17.96 -11.54 2.01
CA MET A 168 19.42 -11.55 2.08
C MET A 168 19.90 -12.09 3.44
N PRO A 169 21.10 -12.68 3.55
CA PRO A 169 21.61 -13.24 4.81
C PRO A 169 21.56 -12.27 5.99
N SER A 170 21.91 -11.00 5.79
CA SER A 170 21.85 -9.97 6.84
C SER A 170 20.41 -9.66 7.29
N GLU A 171 19.45 -9.65 6.35
CA GLU A 171 18.03 -9.45 6.68
C GLU A 171 17.45 -10.66 7.42
N LYS A 172 17.94 -11.88 7.12
CA LYS A 172 17.58 -13.11 7.84
C LYS A 172 18.05 -13.09 9.28
N GLU A 173 19.29 -12.67 9.53
CA GLU A 173 19.85 -12.59 10.89
C GLU A 173 19.08 -11.59 11.76
N SER A 174 18.82 -10.38 11.24
CA SER A 174 17.99 -9.38 11.94
C SER A 174 16.56 -9.87 12.20
N PHE A 175 16.00 -10.66 11.28
CA PHE A 175 14.68 -11.28 11.48
C PHE A 175 14.71 -12.32 12.60
N LEU A 176 15.69 -13.22 12.61
CA LEU A 176 15.75 -14.29 13.61
C LEU A 176 15.91 -13.75 15.02
N GLN A 177 16.74 -12.70 15.19
CA GLN A 177 16.85 -12.02 16.46
C GLN A 177 15.50 -11.43 16.92
N TRP A 178 14.84 -10.65 16.05
CA TRP A 178 13.52 -10.11 16.36
C TRP A 178 12.50 -11.21 16.66
N TYR A 179 12.54 -12.33 15.93
CA TYR A 179 11.62 -13.44 16.12
C TYR A 179 11.82 -14.11 17.49
N ASP A 180 13.07 -14.37 17.90
CA ASP A 180 13.37 -14.97 19.19
C ASP A 180 12.98 -14.06 20.36
N GLU A 181 13.02 -12.74 20.18
CA GLU A 181 12.56 -11.75 21.17
C GLU A 181 11.03 -11.68 21.28
N ASN A 182 10.29 -12.06 20.23
CA ASN A 182 8.83 -11.85 20.13
C ASN A 182 8.00 -13.14 20.07
N ARG A 183 8.60 -14.31 19.86
CA ARG A 183 7.93 -15.61 19.63
C ARG A 183 6.98 -16.08 20.74
N GLU A 184 7.20 -15.62 21.98
CA GLU A 184 6.36 -15.99 23.13
C GLU A 184 5.16 -15.04 23.30
N ASN A 185 5.09 -13.96 22.52
CA ASN A 185 3.95 -13.05 22.53
C ASN A 185 2.73 -13.70 21.85
N GLN A 186 1.55 -13.33 22.31
CA GLN A 186 0.32 -13.66 21.61
C GLN A 186 0.25 -12.86 20.31
N PHE A 187 -0.02 -13.55 19.21
CA PHE A 187 -0.16 -13.00 17.88
C PHE A 187 -1.64 -12.92 17.48
N ASN A 188 -2.09 -11.71 17.14
CA ASN A 188 -3.38 -11.47 16.51
C ASN A 188 -3.15 -11.08 15.05
N PHE A 189 -3.55 -11.96 14.13
CA PHE A 189 -3.23 -11.76 12.73
C PHE A 189 -3.82 -10.46 12.16
N GLN A 190 -5.09 -10.14 12.44
CA GLN A 190 -5.73 -8.92 11.92
C GLN A 190 -5.02 -7.66 12.42
N SER A 191 -4.71 -7.62 13.72
CA SER A 191 -4.06 -6.46 14.32
C SER A 191 -2.69 -6.20 13.69
N GLU A 192 -1.85 -7.24 13.60
CA GLU A 192 -0.49 -7.13 13.07
C GLU A 192 -0.47 -6.85 11.55
N PHE A 193 -1.37 -7.49 10.81
CA PHE A 193 -1.53 -7.31 9.37
C PHE A 193 -1.94 -5.87 9.01
N LYS A 194 -2.96 -5.33 9.68
CA LYS A 194 -3.42 -3.96 9.45
C LYS A 194 -2.38 -2.95 9.91
N ALA A 195 -1.81 -3.12 11.10
CA ALA A 195 -0.78 -2.25 11.64
C ALA A 195 0.45 -2.17 10.73
N TYR A 196 0.81 -3.28 10.06
CA TYR A 196 1.91 -3.30 9.10
C TYR A 196 1.63 -2.42 7.88
N CYS A 197 0.49 -2.61 7.23
CA CYS A 197 0.11 -1.84 6.05
C CYS A 197 -0.10 -0.35 6.38
N GLN A 198 -0.69 -0.06 7.54
CA GLN A 198 -0.77 1.30 8.11
C GLN A 198 0.63 1.91 8.27
N ALA A 199 1.58 1.20 8.88
CA ALA A 199 2.94 1.69 9.06
C ALA A 199 3.65 1.96 7.73
N ASP A 200 3.36 1.19 6.67
CA ASP A 200 3.91 1.42 5.34
C ASP A 200 3.38 2.69 4.69
N VAL A 201 2.09 2.97 4.85
CA VAL A 201 1.48 4.19 4.36
C VAL A 201 1.93 5.40 5.18
N MET A 202 2.04 5.29 6.50
CA MET A 202 2.50 6.39 7.36
C MET A 202 3.98 6.71 7.21
N MET A 203 4.78 5.74 6.76
CA MET A 203 6.20 5.95 6.45
C MET A 203 6.41 6.75 5.15
N LEU A 204 5.39 6.78 4.28
CA LEU A 204 5.43 7.44 2.99
C LEU A 204 5.01 8.91 3.07
#